data_AF-X0V4Y3-F1
#
_entry.id   AF-X0V4Y3-F1
#
_cell.length_a   1.000
_cell.length_b   1.000
_cell.length_c   1.000
_cell.angle_alpha   90.00
_cell.angle_beta   90.00
_cell.angle_gamma   90.00
#
_symmetry.space_group_name_H-M   'P 1'
#
loop_
_entity.id
_entity.type
_entity.pdbx_description
1 polymer ?
#
loop_
_entity_poly.entity_id
_entity_poly.type
_entity_poly.pdbx_seq_one_letter_code
_entity_poly.pdbx_strand_id
1 'polypeptide(L)'
;MFQNLPVPKLRLLARGIFLATVLALLLSTGSSFSNAGCTDYFSCNKEIDRVKKEIFRLQGLERNLQNQIAYLDNQIYLTELEIKVKEKEIKLLSADIGDLSQRLNRISSLLKYQEGIFTARARSAYASDQLSPFDAVLGADTLDTAFRKIKYLKVLEAQDRETLEEMRETRANFKEQKKTLESKKANVEKLKVEVEAQKVGLIGQKAGKNQLLGETRGEESQY
;
A
#
# COMPACT_ATOMS: atom_id res chain seq x y z
N MET A 1 -3.40 -73.31 -47.45
CA MET A 1 -4.57 -73.98 -48.05
C MET A 1 -5.73 -73.83 -47.06
N PHE A 2 -6.81 -73.18 -47.50
CA PHE A 2 -8.12 -72.93 -46.84
C PHE A 2 -8.12 -72.11 -45.53
N GLN A 3 -8.49 -70.81 -45.56
CA GLN A 3 -9.87 -70.28 -45.50
C GLN A 3 -10.73 -70.92 -44.41
N ASN A 4 -11.07 -70.13 -43.38
CA ASN A 4 -12.45 -70.01 -42.92
C ASN A 4 -12.66 -68.71 -42.10
N LEU A 5 -13.76 -68.04 -42.43
CA LEU A 5 -14.19 -66.71 -42.00
C LEU A 5 -14.80 -66.70 -40.56
N PRO A 6 -15.01 -65.50 -39.98
CA PRO A 6 -15.01 -65.24 -38.54
C PRO A 6 -16.40 -64.90 -37.96
N VAL A 7 -16.53 -64.91 -36.62
CA VAL A 7 -17.18 -63.88 -35.77
C VAL A 7 -17.11 -64.29 -34.28
N PRO A 8 -17.33 -63.39 -33.30
CA PRO A 8 -16.87 -62.00 -33.18
C PRO A 8 -16.07 -61.78 -31.87
N LYS A 9 -15.16 -60.80 -31.88
CA LYS A 9 -14.28 -60.46 -30.76
C LYS A 9 -15.01 -59.64 -29.69
N LEU A 10 -15.33 -60.25 -28.56
CA LEU A 10 -15.72 -59.57 -27.32
C LEU A 10 -14.46 -59.17 -26.54
N ARG A 11 -13.82 -58.07 -26.94
CA ARG A 11 -12.81 -57.36 -26.13
C ARG A 11 -12.89 -55.87 -26.44
N LEU A 12 -13.08 -55.06 -25.39
CA LEU A 12 -12.87 -53.60 -25.25
C LEU A 12 -14.02 -52.86 -24.54
N LEU A 13 -14.57 -53.46 -23.48
CA LEU A 13 -15.23 -52.70 -22.41
C LEU A 13 -14.19 -52.37 -21.34
N ALA A 14 -13.50 -51.22 -21.45
CA ALA A 14 -12.76 -50.62 -20.31
C ALA A 14 -12.08 -49.27 -20.62
N ARG A 15 -12.07 -48.76 -21.87
CA ARG A 15 -11.33 -47.51 -22.18
C ARG A 15 -12.10 -46.43 -22.93
N GLY A 16 -13.42 -46.56 -23.07
CA GLY A 16 -14.28 -45.58 -23.75
C GLY A 16 -15.18 -44.72 -22.84
N ILE A 17 -15.33 -45.06 -21.55
CA ILE A 17 -16.33 -44.41 -20.68
C ILE A 17 -15.72 -43.25 -19.86
N PHE A 18 -14.39 -43.17 -19.77
CA PHE A 18 -13.72 -42.11 -18.99
C PHE A 18 -13.41 -40.83 -19.79
N LEU A 19 -13.61 -40.85 -21.11
CA LEU A 19 -13.39 -39.68 -22.00
C LEU A 19 -14.69 -39.01 -22.46
N ALA A 20 -15.85 -39.65 -22.25
CA ALA A 20 -17.16 -39.08 -22.59
C ALA A 20 -17.84 -38.35 -21.42
N THR A 21 -17.43 -38.60 -20.17
CA THR A 21 -17.95 -37.90 -18.98
C THR A 21 -17.21 -36.60 -18.66
N VAL A 22 -16.03 -36.37 -19.26
CA VAL A 22 -15.25 -35.13 -19.10
C VAL A 22 -15.61 -34.07 -20.15
N LEU A 23 -16.26 -34.45 -21.25
CA LEU A 23 -16.66 -33.53 -22.34
C LEU A 23 -18.12 -33.03 -22.24
N ALA A 24 -18.93 -33.60 -21.35
CA ALA A 24 -20.32 -33.18 -21.13
C ALA A 24 -20.49 -32.16 -19.97
N LEU A 25 -19.40 -31.73 -19.33
CA LEU A 25 -19.43 -30.70 -18.26
C LEU A 25 -19.03 -29.29 -18.76
N LEU A 26 -18.98 -29.07 -20.08
CA LEU A 26 -18.51 -27.82 -20.71
C LEU A 26 -19.61 -27.00 -21.41
N LEU A 27 -20.90 -27.33 -21.24
CA LEU A 27 -22.00 -26.61 -21.92
C LEU A 27 -23.11 -26.13 -20.98
N SER A 28 -22.77 -25.81 -19.73
CA SER A 28 -23.58 -24.92 -18.91
C SER A 28 -22.73 -23.78 -18.35
N THR A 29 -22.02 -23.06 -19.22
CA THR A 29 -21.77 -21.66 -18.96
C THR A 29 -23.07 -20.92 -19.27
N GLY A 30 -23.96 -20.87 -18.28
CA GLY A 30 -24.64 -19.60 -18.09
C GLY A 30 -23.53 -18.56 -18.05
N SER A 31 -23.63 -17.53 -18.89
CA SER A 31 -22.78 -16.35 -18.78
C SER A 31 -23.12 -15.67 -17.45
N SER A 32 -22.68 -16.27 -16.36
CA SER A 32 -22.22 -15.51 -15.22
C SER A 32 -21.10 -14.66 -15.78
N PHE A 33 -21.44 -13.43 -16.15
CA PHE A 33 -20.50 -12.34 -16.16
C PHE A 33 -19.85 -12.35 -14.77
N SER A 34 -18.75 -13.10 -14.66
CA SER A 34 -17.79 -12.83 -13.62
C SER A 34 -17.34 -11.42 -13.93
N ASN A 35 -17.76 -10.46 -13.09
CA ASN A 35 -17.06 -9.20 -12.99
C ASN A 35 -15.59 -9.59 -12.84
N ALA A 36 -14.81 -9.39 -13.90
CA ALA A 36 -13.39 -9.61 -13.90
C ALA A 36 -12.83 -8.63 -12.87
N GLY A 37 -12.78 -9.06 -11.62
CA GLY A 37 -12.43 -8.21 -10.50
C GLY A 37 -11.02 -7.67 -10.77
N CYS A 38 -10.89 -6.35 -10.83
CA CYS A 38 -9.59 -5.73 -11.05
C CYS A 38 -8.60 -6.10 -9.92
N THR A 39 -7.39 -6.49 -10.27
CA THR A 39 -6.42 -7.13 -9.36
C THR A 39 -5.43 -6.14 -8.76
N ASP A 40 -5.01 -5.12 -9.51
CA ASP A 40 -4.05 -4.08 -9.11
C ASP A 40 -4.66 -2.66 -9.24
N TYR A 41 -3.91 -1.60 -8.89
CA TYR A 41 -4.39 -0.22 -8.97
C TYR A 41 -4.64 0.23 -10.43
N PHE A 42 -3.77 -0.15 -11.35
CA PHE A 42 -3.82 0.27 -12.76
C PHE A 42 -5.00 -0.38 -13.51
N SER A 43 -5.18 -1.69 -13.34
CA SER A 43 -6.32 -2.44 -13.86
C SER A 43 -7.65 -1.91 -13.35
N CYS A 44 -7.75 -1.52 -12.07
CA CYS A 44 -8.97 -0.92 -11.53
C CYS A 44 -9.25 0.45 -12.16
N ASN A 45 -8.23 1.31 -12.35
CA ASN A 45 -8.43 2.61 -13.00
C ASN A 45 -8.84 2.48 -14.48
N LYS A 46 -8.24 1.54 -15.21
CA LYS A 46 -8.66 1.24 -16.59
C LYS A 46 -10.11 0.75 -16.66
N GLU A 47 -10.54 -0.03 -15.67
CA GLU A 47 -11.92 -0.47 -15.56
C GLU A 47 -12.87 0.70 -15.27
N ILE A 48 -12.50 1.60 -14.35
CA ILE A 48 -13.25 2.84 -14.07
C ILE A 48 -13.49 3.64 -15.36
N ASP A 49 -12.46 3.80 -16.20
CA ASP A 49 -12.60 4.54 -17.46
C ASP A 49 -13.54 3.85 -18.45
N ARG A 50 -13.51 2.51 -18.49
CA ARG A 50 -14.45 1.74 -19.32
C ARG A 50 -15.88 1.93 -18.82
N VAL A 51 -16.11 1.79 -17.52
CA VAL A 51 -17.44 1.91 -16.91
C VAL A 51 -17.98 3.33 -17.07
N LYS A 52 -17.15 4.37 -16.91
CA LYS A 52 -17.53 5.77 -17.16
C LYS A 52 -18.03 6.00 -18.59
N LYS A 53 -17.36 5.40 -19.59
CA LYS A 53 -17.81 5.47 -21.00
C LYS A 53 -19.14 4.76 -21.18
N GLU A 54 -19.35 3.63 -20.51
CA GLU A 54 -20.61 2.89 -20.59
C GLU A 54 -21.77 3.66 -19.93
N ILE A 55 -21.54 4.30 -18.78
CA ILE A 55 -22.50 5.20 -18.14
C ILE A 55 -22.89 6.33 -19.10
N PHE A 56 -21.91 6.97 -19.74
CA PHE A 56 -22.16 8.04 -20.72
C PHE A 56 -22.97 7.55 -21.92
N ARG A 57 -22.66 6.35 -22.43
CA ARG A 57 -23.43 5.72 -23.52
C ARG A 57 -24.89 5.49 -23.11
N LEU A 58 -25.12 4.93 -21.93
CA LEU A 58 -26.46 4.63 -21.40
C LEU A 58 -27.28 5.90 -21.14
N GLN A 59 -26.66 7.01 -20.74
CA GLN A 59 -27.33 8.31 -20.59
C GLN A 59 -27.91 8.86 -21.90
N GLY A 60 -27.30 8.51 -23.04
CA GLY A 60 -27.75 8.92 -24.37
C GLY A 60 -28.85 8.04 -24.98
N LEU A 61 -29.22 6.93 -24.33
CA LEU A 61 -30.27 6.03 -24.80
C LEU A 61 -31.66 6.46 -24.32
N GLU A 62 -32.68 5.94 -25.00
CA GLU A 62 -34.07 6.10 -24.58
C GLU A 62 -34.31 5.56 -23.16
N ARG A 63 -35.09 6.30 -22.37
CA ARG A 63 -35.41 5.93 -20.99
C ARG A 63 -36.47 4.85 -20.93
N ASN A 64 -36.05 3.61 -21.09
CA ASN A 64 -36.84 2.45 -20.68
C ASN A 64 -36.27 1.84 -19.38
N LEU A 65 -37.05 0.98 -18.75
CA LEU A 65 -36.69 0.37 -17.48
C LEU A 65 -35.37 -0.43 -17.53
N GLN A 66 -35.15 -1.20 -18.60
CA GLN A 66 -33.92 -1.99 -18.77
C GLN A 66 -32.69 -1.08 -18.82
N ASN A 67 -32.77 0.04 -19.55
CA ASN A 67 -31.71 1.04 -19.63
C ASN A 67 -31.49 1.75 -18.29
N GLN A 68 -32.55 2.01 -17.52
CA GLN A 68 -32.43 2.58 -16.17
C GLN A 68 -31.75 1.61 -15.20
N ILE A 69 -32.10 0.32 -15.23
CA ILE A 69 -31.44 -0.71 -14.42
C ILE A 69 -29.96 -0.84 -14.81
N ALA A 70 -29.66 -0.92 -16.12
CA ALA A 70 -28.29 -1.01 -16.61
C ALA A 70 -27.45 0.22 -16.21
N TYR A 71 -28.05 1.41 -16.24
CA TYR A 71 -27.41 2.64 -15.79
C TYR A 71 -27.07 2.58 -14.29
N LEU A 72 -28.04 2.19 -13.44
CA LEU A 72 -27.84 2.05 -12.00
C LEU A 72 -26.78 0.98 -11.68
N ASP A 73 -26.78 -0.14 -12.41
CA ASP A 73 -25.77 -1.19 -12.26
C ASP A 73 -24.36 -0.69 -12.54
N ASN A 74 -24.18 0.08 -13.62
CA ASN A 74 -22.88 0.67 -13.92
C ASN A 74 -22.47 1.73 -12.91
N GLN A 75 -23.40 2.52 -12.36
CA GLN A 75 -23.08 3.47 -11.29
C GLN A 75 -22.67 2.78 -9.97
N ILE A 76 -23.36 1.71 -9.60
CA ILE A 76 -23.03 0.88 -8.45
C ILE A 76 -21.63 0.27 -8.65
N TYR A 77 -21.38 -0.31 -9.82
CA TYR A 77 -20.10 -0.93 -10.13
C TYR A 77 -18.95 0.10 -10.17
N LEU A 78 -19.19 1.28 -10.73
CA LEU A 78 -18.22 2.38 -10.68
C LEU A 78 -17.88 2.75 -9.23
N THR A 79 -18.89 2.91 -8.38
CA THR A 79 -18.70 3.25 -6.96
C THR A 79 -17.91 2.16 -6.24
N GLU A 80 -18.18 0.89 -6.51
CA GLU A 80 -17.42 -0.25 -5.96
C GLU A 80 -15.94 -0.23 -6.39
N LEU A 81 -15.66 0.08 -7.66
CA LEU A 81 -14.29 0.19 -8.16
C LEU A 81 -13.54 1.37 -7.53
N GLU A 82 -14.19 2.53 -7.39
CA GLU A 82 -13.60 3.71 -6.75
C GLU A 82 -13.26 3.45 -5.28
N ILE A 83 -14.17 2.80 -4.53
CA ILE A 83 -13.91 2.36 -3.15
C ILE A 83 -12.68 1.43 -3.12
N LYS A 84 -12.64 0.43 -4.00
CA LYS A 84 -11.55 -0.54 -4.06
C LYS A 84 -10.20 0.11 -4.39
N VAL A 85 -10.18 1.13 -5.25
CA VAL A 85 -8.97 1.90 -5.55
C VAL A 85 -8.49 2.66 -4.32
N LYS A 86 -9.38 3.37 -3.63
CA LYS A 86 -9.04 4.10 -2.40
C LYS A 86 -8.57 3.17 -1.27
N GLU A 87 -9.20 2.01 -1.10
CA GLU A 87 -8.76 1.03 -0.10
C GLU A 87 -7.34 0.51 -0.39
N LYS A 88 -6.99 0.31 -1.66
CA LYS A 88 -5.61 -0.04 -2.06
C LYS A 88 -4.63 1.11 -1.78
N GLU A 89 -5.02 2.35 -2.09
CA GLU A 89 -4.21 3.53 -1.80
C GLU A 89 -3.96 3.67 -0.29
N ILE A 90 -5.01 3.54 0.55
CA ILE A 90 -4.90 3.53 2.01
C ILE A 90 -3.92 2.46 2.48
N LYS A 91 -3.98 1.24 1.91
CA LYS A 91 -3.08 0.15 2.27
C LYS A 91 -1.63 0.48 1.96
N LEU A 92 -1.35 1.03 0.78
CA LEU A 92 0.00 1.44 0.37
C LEU A 92 0.53 2.57 1.28
N LEU A 93 -0.26 3.62 1.49
CA LEU A 93 0.11 4.74 2.36
C LEU A 93 0.34 4.29 3.80
N SER A 94 -0.46 3.34 4.31
CA SER A 94 -0.29 2.80 5.66
C SER A 94 1.01 2.00 5.81
N ALA A 95 1.42 1.26 4.77
CA ALA A 95 2.70 0.57 4.74
C ALA A 95 3.88 1.56 4.74
N ASP A 96 3.82 2.61 3.91
CA ASP A 96 4.82 3.68 3.86
C ASP A 96 4.95 4.42 5.21
N ILE A 97 3.82 4.70 5.86
CA ILE A 97 3.78 5.28 7.21
C ILE A 97 4.48 4.36 8.21
N GLY A 98 4.26 3.05 8.11
CA GLY A 98 4.93 2.04 8.94
C GLY A 98 6.44 2.06 8.78
N ASP A 99 6.93 2.00 7.54
CA ASP A 99 8.38 2.06 7.23
C ASP A 99 9.01 3.38 7.72
N LEU A 100 8.39 4.51 7.38
CA LEU A 100 8.89 5.83 7.79
C LEU A 100 8.91 5.97 9.32
N SER A 101 7.90 5.47 10.02
CA SER A 101 7.87 5.49 11.48
C SER A 101 9.01 4.67 12.09
N GLN A 102 9.27 3.48 11.56
CA GLN A 102 10.39 2.64 12.03
C GLN A 102 11.75 3.31 11.78
N ARG A 103 11.95 3.89 10.60
CA ARG A 103 13.17 4.63 10.26
C ARG A 103 13.38 5.83 11.19
N LEU A 104 12.32 6.61 11.44
CA LEU A 104 12.38 7.74 12.36
C LEU A 104 12.67 7.31 13.80
N ASN A 105 12.13 6.18 14.27
CA ASN A 105 12.45 5.66 15.59
C ASN A 105 13.94 5.30 15.71
N ARG A 106 14.53 4.69 14.67
CA ARG A 106 15.97 4.40 14.64
C ARG A 106 16.81 5.67 14.68
N ILE A 107 16.48 6.66 13.83
CA ILE A 107 17.17 7.97 13.81
C ILE A 107 17.07 8.66 15.19
N SER A 108 15.89 8.63 15.81
CA SER A 108 15.69 9.21 17.14
C SER A 108 16.58 8.57 18.20
N SER A 109 16.68 7.23 18.21
CA SER A 109 17.56 6.51 19.13
C SER A 109 19.04 6.81 18.89
N LEU A 110 19.46 6.88 17.62
CA LEU A 110 20.84 7.23 17.25
C LEU A 110 21.20 8.65 17.68
N LEU A 111 20.33 9.63 17.43
CA LEU A 111 20.53 11.01 17.86
C LEU A 111 20.65 11.12 19.38
N LYS A 112 19.79 10.42 20.14
CA LYS A 112 19.86 10.39 21.61
C LYS A 112 21.16 9.76 22.11
N TYR A 113 21.60 8.67 21.48
CA TYR A 113 22.85 8.00 21.82
C TYR A 113 24.07 8.92 21.58
N GLN A 114 24.14 9.55 20.41
CA GLN A 114 25.21 10.49 20.08
C GLN A 114 25.19 11.71 21.02
N GLU A 115 24.02 12.26 21.32
CA GLU A 115 23.86 13.37 22.28
C GLU A 115 24.39 13.00 23.67
N GLY A 116 24.18 11.75 24.12
CA GLY A 116 24.77 11.22 25.36
C GLY A 116 26.29 11.18 25.34
N ILE A 117 26.89 10.70 24.23
CA ILE A 117 28.35 10.68 24.06
C ILE A 117 28.93 12.10 24.10
N PHE A 118 28.37 13.02 23.33
CA PHE A 118 28.84 14.40 23.28
C PHE A 118 28.67 15.11 24.62
N THR A 119 27.58 14.85 25.35
CA THR A 119 27.39 15.38 26.71
C THR A 119 28.46 14.86 27.68
N ALA A 120 28.78 13.56 27.62
CA ALA A 120 29.84 12.98 28.44
C ALA A 120 31.22 13.56 28.09
N ARG A 121 31.53 13.69 26.79
CA ARG A 121 32.77 14.31 26.31
C ARG A 121 32.90 15.77 26.73
N ALA A 122 31.84 16.56 26.61
CA ALA A 122 31.82 17.95 27.04
C ALA A 122 32.12 18.10 28.54
N ARG A 123 31.55 17.21 29.38
CA ARG A 123 31.86 17.17 30.82
C ARG A 123 33.32 16.80 31.09
N SER A 124 33.86 15.79 30.41
CA SER A 124 35.26 15.38 30.55
C SER A 124 36.22 16.48 30.09
N ALA A 125 35.90 17.17 29.00
CA ALA A 125 36.65 18.32 28.53
C ALA A 125 36.65 19.45 29.56
N TYR A 126 35.48 19.84 30.09
CA TYR A 126 35.37 20.86 31.13
C TYR A 126 36.13 20.51 32.42
N ALA A 127 36.08 19.24 32.86
CA ALA A 127 36.86 18.79 34.01
C ALA A 127 38.38 18.84 33.75
N SER A 128 38.80 18.61 32.51
CA SER A 128 40.21 18.63 32.11
C SER A 128 40.74 20.04 31.84
N ASP A 129 39.89 20.97 31.40
CA ASP A 129 40.23 22.38 31.12
C ASP A 129 40.52 23.19 32.40
N GLN A 130 40.16 22.62 33.57
CA GLN A 130 40.63 23.13 34.87
C GLN A 130 42.13 22.88 35.09
N LEU A 131 42.80 22.08 34.27
CA LEU A 131 44.25 21.95 34.22
C LEU A 131 44.78 22.92 33.16
N SER A 132 45.67 23.84 33.52
CA SER A 132 46.21 24.80 32.56
C SER A 132 46.91 24.07 31.42
N PRO A 133 46.82 24.52 30.16
CA PRO A 133 47.65 23.99 29.06
C PRO A 133 49.14 24.00 29.39
N PHE A 134 49.59 24.94 30.25
CA PHE A 134 50.94 24.96 30.80
C PHE A 134 51.21 23.77 31.74
N ASP A 135 50.27 23.41 32.61
CA ASP A 135 50.38 22.25 33.50
C ASP A 135 50.43 20.93 32.73
N ALA A 136 49.70 20.86 31.61
CA ALA A 136 49.71 19.69 30.73
C ALA A 136 51.02 19.50 29.95
N VAL A 137 51.75 20.59 29.66
CA VAL A 137 53.08 20.56 29.02
C VAL A 137 54.18 20.30 30.05
N LEU A 138 54.08 20.92 31.24
CA LEU A 138 55.06 20.76 32.33
C LEU A 138 54.95 19.39 33.04
N GLY A 139 53.78 18.75 33.01
CA GLY A 139 53.55 17.42 33.56
C GLY A 139 53.79 16.26 32.58
N ALA A 140 54.29 16.51 31.37
CA ALA A 140 54.56 15.47 30.38
C ALA A 140 56.02 14.96 30.45
N ASP A 141 56.21 13.64 30.29
CA ASP A 141 57.54 13.01 30.35
C ASP A 141 58.55 13.59 29.33
N THR A 142 58.05 14.08 28.18
CA THR A 142 58.85 14.75 27.13
C THR A 142 58.03 15.81 26.39
N LEU A 143 58.70 16.88 25.93
CA LEU A 143 58.10 17.96 25.13
C LEU A 143 57.43 17.44 23.84
N ASP A 144 58.04 16.46 23.19
CA ASP A 144 57.53 15.79 21.99
C ASP A 144 56.19 15.07 22.25
N THR A 145 56.03 14.47 23.45
CA THR A 145 54.75 13.86 23.87
C THR A 145 53.68 14.92 24.12
N ALA A 146 54.03 16.07 24.68
CA ALA A 146 53.11 17.19 24.86
C ALA A 146 52.63 17.76 23.50
N PHE A 147 53.53 17.97 22.54
CA PHE A 147 53.17 18.45 21.20
C PHE A 147 52.28 17.47 20.44
N ARG A 148 52.56 16.15 20.52
CA ARG A 148 51.67 15.13 19.97
C ARG A 148 50.27 15.23 20.57
N LYS A 149 50.15 15.31 21.90
CA LYS A 149 48.86 15.41 22.60
C LYS A 149 48.06 16.63 22.14
N ILE A 150 48.70 17.79 22.01
CA ILE A 150 48.05 19.02 21.49
C ILE A 150 47.56 18.81 20.05
N LYS A 151 48.38 18.21 19.18
CA LYS A 151 47.99 17.92 17.80
C LYS A 151 46.78 16.98 17.75
N TYR A 152 46.77 15.92 18.57
CA TYR A 152 45.63 15.00 18.67
C TYR A 152 44.36 15.70 19.14
N LEU A 153 44.43 16.55 20.16
CA LEU A 153 43.27 17.30 20.66
C LEU A 153 42.68 18.22 19.58
N LYS A 154 43.52 18.90 18.80
CA LYS A 154 43.06 19.75 17.68
C LYS A 154 42.35 18.95 16.58
N VAL A 155 42.88 17.77 16.23
CA VAL A 155 42.24 16.88 15.24
C VAL A 155 40.91 16.36 15.77
N LEU A 156 40.87 15.95 17.05
CA LEU A 156 39.64 15.48 17.69
C LEU A 156 38.58 16.58 17.77
N GLU A 157 38.96 17.80 18.13
CA GLU A 157 38.05 18.94 18.18
C GLU A 157 37.46 19.25 16.80
N ALA A 158 38.27 19.20 15.74
CA ALA A 158 37.79 19.41 14.37
C ALA A 158 36.75 18.34 13.97
N GLN A 159 37.03 17.06 14.27
CA GLN A 159 36.11 15.95 14.00
C GLN A 159 34.82 16.05 14.83
N ASP A 160 34.90 16.47 16.09
CA ASP A 160 33.75 16.68 16.95
C ASP A 160 32.85 17.82 16.42
N ARG A 161 33.45 18.91 15.93
CA ARG A 161 32.70 20.01 15.29
C ARG A 161 31.97 19.55 14.03
N GLU A 162 32.64 18.79 13.17
CA GLU A 162 32.05 18.21 11.95
C GLU A 162 30.87 17.30 12.31
N THR A 163 31.07 16.35 13.23
CA THR A 163 30.02 15.42 13.67
C THR A 163 28.82 16.14 14.29
N LEU A 164 29.05 17.20 15.07
CA LEU A 164 27.97 18.00 15.65
C LEU A 164 27.16 18.73 14.58
N GLU A 165 27.79 19.15 13.49
CA GLU A 165 27.08 19.76 12.38
C GLU A 165 26.22 18.75 11.61
N GLU A 166 26.77 17.57 11.31
CA GLU A 166 25.99 16.46 10.73
C GLU A 166 24.80 16.07 11.62
N MET A 167 24.98 16.06 12.94
CA MET A 167 23.89 15.82 13.89
C MET A 167 22.82 16.91 13.86
N ARG A 168 23.19 18.18 13.69
CA ARG A 168 22.25 19.30 13.55
C ARG A 168 21.42 19.15 12.27
N GLU A 169 22.08 18.88 11.14
CA GLU A 169 21.41 18.63 9.86
C GLU A 169 20.46 17.43 9.95
N THR A 170 20.94 16.32 10.54
CA THR A 170 20.13 15.13 10.77
C THR A 170 18.91 15.43 11.65
N ARG A 171 19.08 16.24 12.70
CA ARG A 171 17.97 16.67 13.58
C ARG A 171 16.96 17.55 12.84
N ALA A 172 17.41 18.42 11.94
CA ALA A 172 16.53 19.23 11.10
C ALA A 172 15.72 18.35 10.14
N ASN A 173 16.38 17.46 9.41
CA ASN A 173 15.73 16.51 8.50
C ASN A 173 14.74 15.59 9.25
N PHE A 174 15.12 15.07 10.41
CA PHE A 174 14.24 14.28 11.28
C PHE A 174 12.94 15.02 11.64
N LYS A 175 13.02 16.32 11.98
CA LYS A 175 11.84 17.13 12.29
C LYS A 175 10.91 17.26 11.08
N GLU A 176 11.47 17.50 9.90
CA GLU A 176 10.69 17.64 8.67
C GLU A 176 10.03 16.31 8.26
N GLN A 177 10.76 15.20 8.37
CA GLN A 177 10.20 13.87 8.13
C GLN A 177 9.09 13.51 9.14
N LYS A 178 9.22 13.94 10.40
CA LYS A 178 8.16 13.76 11.40
C LYS A 178 6.90 14.56 11.03
N LYS A 179 7.05 15.79 10.55
CA LYS A 179 5.92 16.59 10.04
C LYS A 179 5.26 15.93 8.82
N THR A 180 6.07 15.39 7.90
CA THR A 180 5.60 14.64 6.73
C THR A 180 4.82 13.39 7.14
N LEU A 181 5.31 12.66 8.16
CA LEU A 181 4.63 11.49 8.71
C LEU A 181 3.24 11.85 9.27
N GLU A 182 3.14 12.92 10.07
CA GLU A 182 1.85 13.34 10.63
C GLU A 182 0.86 13.81 9.55
N SER A 183 1.35 14.50 8.52
CA SER A 183 0.54 14.85 7.34
C SER A 183 0.01 13.60 6.61
N LYS A 184 0.87 12.60 6.38
CA LYS A 184 0.46 11.32 5.76
C LYS A 184 -0.59 10.58 6.61
N LYS A 185 -0.43 10.54 7.93
CA LYS A 185 -1.42 9.94 8.84
C LYS A 185 -2.77 10.64 8.75
N ALA A 186 -2.78 11.98 8.75
CA ALA A 186 -3.99 12.76 8.60
C ALA A 186 -4.69 12.50 7.26
N ASN A 187 -3.92 12.38 6.16
CA ASN A 187 -4.46 12.06 4.85
C ASN A 187 -5.08 10.66 4.81
N VAL A 188 -4.44 9.65 5.41
CA VAL A 188 -5.00 8.30 5.52
C VAL A 188 -6.33 8.31 6.27
N GLU A 189 -6.43 9.07 7.36
CA GLU A 189 -7.67 9.14 8.13
C GLU A 189 -8.80 9.81 7.33
N LYS A 190 -8.49 10.89 6.60
CA LYS A 190 -9.45 11.51 5.67
C LYS A 190 -9.94 10.51 4.61
N LEU A 191 -9.03 9.79 3.98
CA LEU A 191 -9.37 8.79 2.96
C LEU A 191 -10.27 7.68 3.52
N LYS A 192 -10.04 7.23 4.76
CA LYS A 192 -10.92 6.24 5.41
C LYS A 192 -12.33 6.79 5.61
N VAL A 193 -12.46 8.02 6.10
CA VAL A 193 -13.77 8.67 6.27
C VAL A 193 -14.49 8.78 4.92
N GLU A 194 -13.79 9.17 3.87
CA GLU A 194 -14.36 9.21 2.51
C GLU A 194 -14.83 7.84 2.02
N VAL A 195 -14.04 6.79 2.24
CA VAL A 195 -14.39 5.42 1.86
C VAL A 195 -15.65 4.96 2.60
N GLU A 196 -15.76 5.22 3.89
CA GLU A 196 -16.95 4.85 4.67
C GLU A 196 -18.19 5.63 4.22
N ALA A 197 -18.06 6.92 3.90
CA ALA A 197 -19.14 7.70 3.31
C ALA A 197 -19.58 7.12 1.94
N GLN A 198 -18.63 6.72 1.09
CA GLN A 198 -18.93 6.07 -0.19
C GLN A 198 -19.62 4.72 -0.01
N LYS A 199 -19.25 3.92 1.00
CA LYS A 199 -19.91 2.64 1.33
C LYS A 199 -21.36 2.86 1.75
N VAL A 200 -21.64 3.89 2.57
CA VAL A 200 -23.02 4.25 2.94
C VAL A 200 -23.82 4.67 1.71
N GLY A 201 -23.24 5.51 0.84
CA GLY A 201 -23.87 5.88 -0.43
C GLY A 201 -24.17 4.69 -1.33
N LEU A 202 -23.25 3.72 -1.42
CA LEU A 202 -23.41 2.48 -2.18
C LEU A 202 -24.58 1.63 -1.66
N ILE A 203 -24.79 1.56 -0.34
CA ILE A 203 -25.96 0.88 0.24
C ILE A 203 -27.25 1.55 -0.25
N GLY A 204 -27.29 2.89 -0.25
CA GLY A 204 -28.43 3.65 -0.77
C GLY A 204 -28.71 3.40 -2.25
N GLN A 205 -27.66 3.39 -3.09
CA GLN A 205 -27.78 3.07 -4.52
C GLN A 205 -28.36 1.67 -4.75
N LYS A 206 -27.87 0.67 -4.00
CA LYS A 206 -28.37 -0.71 -4.06
C LYS A 206 -29.82 -0.82 -3.61
N ALA A 207 -30.20 -0.10 -2.55
CA ALA A 207 -31.59 -0.06 -2.07
C ALA A 207 -32.54 0.57 -3.11
N GLY A 208 -32.15 1.71 -3.69
CA GLY A 208 -32.95 2.37 -4.74
C GLY A 208 -33.13 1.49 -5.98
N LYS A 209 -32.08 0.77 -6.41
CA LYS A 209 -32.18 -0.22 -7.49
C LYS A 209 -33.19 -1.33 -7.14
N ASN A 210 -33.12 -1.87 -5.92
CA ASN A 210 -34.01 -2.95 -5.49
C ASN A 210 -35.47 -2.50 -5.42
N GLN A 211 -35.72 -1.25 -5.02
CA GLN A 211 -37.07 -0.67 -5.03
C GLN A 211 -37.63 -0.60 -6.46
N LEU A 212 -36.85 -0.07 -7.42
CA LEU A 212 -37.24 0.00 -8.83
C LEU A 212 -37.59 -1.40 -9.42
N LEU A 213 -36.78 -2.41 -9.07
CA LEU A 213 -37.04 -3.80 -9.46
C LEU A 213 -38.31 -4.37 -8.83
N GLY A 214 -38.62 -3.97 -7.59
CA GLY A 214 -39.83 -4.38 -6.87
C GLY A 214 -41.10 -3.77 -7.45
N GLU A 215 -41.08 -2.46 -7.73
CA GLU A 215 -42.19 -1.73 -8.36
C GLU A 215 -42.53 -2.35 -9.74
N THR A 216 -41.51 -2.63 -10.55
CA THR A 216 -41.69 -3.28 -11.86
C THR A 216 -42.37 -4.65 -11.74
N ARG A 217 -41.89 -5.51 -10.85
CA ARG A 217 -42.44 -6.87 -10.68
C ARG A 217 -43.88 -6.83 -10.16
N GLY A 218 -44.22 -5.82 -9.36
CA GLY A 218 -45.57 -5.57 -8.88
C GLY A 218 -46.51 -5.20 -10.02
N GLU A 219 -46.08 -4.29 -10.91
CA GLU A 219 -46.86 -3.89 -12.09
C GLU A 219 -47.06 -5.05 -13.09
N GLU A 220 -46.03 -5.85 -13.35
CA GLU A 220 -46.15 -7.05 -14.22
C GLU A 220 -47.07 -8.14 -13.66
N SER A 221 -47.33 -8.16 -12.34
CA SER A 221 -48.25 -9.12 -11.71
C SER A 221 -49.72 -8.68 -11.70
N GLN A 222 -49.99 -7.41 -12.01
CA GLN A 222 -51.32 -6.79 -12.02
C GLN A 222 -51.96 -6.82 -13.42
N TYR A 223 -51.22 -7.22 -14.44
CA TYR A 223 -51.67 -7.41 -15.83
C TYR A 223 -51.68 -8.91 -16.19
#